data_AF-A0A2N8BY58-F1
#
_entry.id   AF-A0A2N8BY58-F1
#
_cell.length_a   1.000
_cell.length_b   1.000
_cell.length_c   1.000
_cell.angle_alpha   90.00
_cell.angle_beta   90.00
_cell.angle_gamma   90.00
#
_symmetry.space_group_name_H-M   'P 1'
#
loop_
_entity.id
_entity.type
_entity.pdbx_description
1 polymer ?
#
loop_
_entity_poly.entity_id
_entity_poly.type
_entity_poly.pdbx_seq_one_letter_code
_entity_poly.pdbx_strand_id
1 'polypeptide(L)'
;MRRIAFSDKKVRNIPRRLRALAAWAASYEGYFPDELPVEQGYANRKIPVLETLVEGKQTTFAIQKECAQQLIYAAHHLLQARPEDTINCRIVASIITPDMFSSEICIFTDMSRYRGHVLPFDYEHFCQTRITDKSLTTDWGLIVPAGMNEVGFHFVHEDEDGQKFESEHWYFGEVDEADDGSEKERWRYKTFKSFRAENPKLFG
;
A
#
# COMPACT_ATOMS: atom_id res chain seq x y z
N MET A 1 5.83 16.77 -4.95
CA MET A 1 6.95 16.39 -4.05
C MET A 1 7.48 14.99 -4.37
N ARG A 2 6.66 14.10 -4.94
CA ARG A 2 7.10 12.84 -5.57
C ARG A 2 7.98 13.06 -6.81
N ARG A 3 9.06 12.27 -6.99
CA ARG A 3 9.88 12.30 -8.21
C ARG A 3 10.69 11.00 -8.39
N ILE A 4 10.60 10.42 -9.58
CA ILE A 4 11.47 9.33 -10.06
C ILE A 4 12.88 9.87 -10.31
N ALA A 5 13.89 9.12 -9.93
CA ALA A 5 15.28 9.50 -10.09
C ALA A 5 15.89 8.86 -11.34
N PHE A 6 16.25 9.68 -12.33
CA PHE A 6 17.01 9.22 -13.49
C PHE A 6 18.54 9.25 -13.26
N SER A 7 18.99 9.45 -12.01
CA SER A 7 20.41 9.50 -11.66
C SER A 7 20.65 9.22 -10.17
N ASP A 8 21.76 8.57 -9.86
CA ASP A 8 22.23 8.26 -8.50
C ASP A 8 22.88 9.45 -7.77
N LYS A 9 22.51 10.68 -8.13
CA LYS A 9 23.10 11.87 -7.51
C LYS A 9 22.76 11.91 -6.02
N LYS A 10 23.74 12.34 -5.22
CA LYS A 10 23.61 12.57 -3.78
C LYS A 10 22.33 13.37 -3.46
N VAL A 11 21.45 12.79 -2.65
CA VAL A 11 20.28 13.46 -2.09
C VAL A 11 20.74 14.48 -1.06
N ARG A 12 20.55 15.76 -1.38
CA ARG A 12 20.85 16.88 -0.47
C ARG A 12 19.67 17.17 0.46
N ASN A 13 19.99 17.68 1.65
CA ASN A 13 19.04 18.19 2.64
C ASN A 13 17.97 17.16 3.07
N ILE A 14 18.39 15.91 3.33
CA ILE A 14 17.52 14.83 3.81
C ILE A 14 16.62 15.27 4.98
N PRO A 15 17.13 15.94 6.05
CA PRO A 15 16.28 16.37 7.16
C PRO A 15 15.14 17.31 6.74
N ARG A 16 15.38 18.20 5.76
CA ARG A 16 14.33 19.09 5.24
C ARG A 16 13.27 18.30 4.46
N ARG A 17 13.67 17.24 3.76
CA ARG A 17 12.74 16.39 3.00
C ARG A 17 11.85 15.57 3.91
N LEU A 18 12.42 15.02 4.99
CA LEU A 18 11.64 14.33 6.02
C LEU A 18 10.64 15.26 6.69
N ARG A 19 11.04 16.49 7.06
CA ARG A 19 10.08 17.50 7.55
C ARG A 19 8.99 17.85 6.55
N ALA A 20 9.29 17.87 5.26
CA ALA A 20 8.30 18.13 4.23
C ALA A 20 7.31 16.96 4.08
N LEU A 21 7.77 15.72 4.25
CA LEU A 21 6.89 14.54 4.32
C LEU A 21 6.01 14.57 5.57
N ALA A 22 6.56 14.93 6.73
CA ALA A 22 5.78 15.10 7.96
C ALA A 22 4.72 16.19 7.83
N ALA A 23 5.07 17.34 7.22
CA ALA A 23 4.10 18.40 6.93
C ALA A 23 3.02 17.95 5.92
N TRP A 24 3.36 17.07 4.98
CA TRP A 24 2.37 16.45 4.10
C TRP A 24 1.43 15.51 4.86
N ALA A 25 1.95 14.69 5.77
CA ALA A 25 1.10 13.83 6.61
C ALA A 25 0.14 14.66 7.49
N ALA A 26 0.68 15.70 8.15
CA ALA A 26 -0.10 16.62 8.98
C ALA A 26 -1.13 17.44 8.18
N SER A 27 -0.97 17.59 6.86
CA SER A 27 -1.96 18.29 6.03
C SER A 27 -3.31 17.58 5.94
N TYR A 28 -3.39 16.32 6.37
CA TYR A 28 -4.64 15.58 6.51
C TYR A 28 -5.34 15.79 7.86
N GLU A 29 -4.73 16.51 8.81
CA GLU A 29 -5.40 16.85 10.07
C GLU A 29 -6.63 17.72 9.81
N GLY A 30 -7.81 17.19 10.17
CA GLY A 30 -9.08 17.88 9.95
C GLY A 30 -9.46 18.03 8.47
N TYR A 31 -8.76 17.33 7.56
CA TYR A 31 -9.05 17.35 6.14
C TYR A 31 -9.34 15.93 5.63
N PHE A 32 -10.52 15.76 5.05
CA PHE A 32 -10.91 14.57 4.30
C PHE A 32 -11.31 14.99 2.88
N PRO A 33 -10.95 14.23 1.82
CA PRO A 33 -11.32 14.60 0.46
C PRO A 33 -12.85 14.68 0.27
N ASP A 34 -13.35 15.82 -0.24
CA ASP A 34 -14.78 16.05 -0.45
C ASP A 34 -15.40 15.10 -1.48
N GLU A 35 -14.65 14.77 -2.54
CA GLU A 35 -15.09 13.87 -3.60
C GLU A 35 -14.16 12.66 -3.70
N LEU A 36 -14.74 11.47 -3.52
CA LEU A 36 -14.06 10.20 -3.75
C LEU A 36 -14.49 9.61 -5.11
N PRO A 37 -13.56 9.08 -5.92
CA PRO A 37 -13.86 8.55 -7.25
C PRO A 37 -14.52 7.16 -7.14
N VAL A 38 -15.81 7.13 -6.82
CA VAL A 38 -16.58 5.89 -6.58
C VAL A 38 -16.48 4.92 -7.76
N GLU A 39 -16.52 5.42 -9.01
CA GLU A 39 -16.42 4.59 -10.22
C GLU A 39 -15.05 3.89 -10.36
N GLN A 40 -13.98 4.47 -9.81
CA GLN A 40 -12.64 3.88 -9.82
C GLN A 40 -12.48 2.85 -8.69
N GLY A 41 -13.31 2.94 -7.65
CA GLY A 41 -13.32 2.05 -6.50
C GLY A 41 -12.25 2.36 -5.44
N TYR A 42 -11.36 3.32 -5.69
CA TYR A 42 -10.37 3.78 -4.73
C TYR A 42 -9.76 5.13 -5.14
N ALA A 43 -9.22 5.86 -4.16
CA ALA A 43 -8.32 6.98 -4.36
C ALA A 43 -7.03 6.74 -3.58
N ASN A 44 -5.88 6.79 -4.26
CA ASN A 44 -4.59 6.66 -3.61
C ASN A 44 -3.75 7.94 -3.70
N ARG A 45 -2.78 8.03 -2.79
CA ARG A 45 -1.69 8.99 -2.84
C ARG A 45 -0.39 8.25 -2.55
N LYS A 46 0.41 8.09 -3.61
CA LYS A 46 1.76 7.55 -3.51
C LYS A 46 2.62 8.40 -2.60
N ILE A 47 3.56 7.76 -1.90
CA ILE A 47 4.49 8.45 -0.99
C ILE A 47 5.19 9.63 -1.71
N PRO A 48 5.09 10.86 -1.18
CA PRO A 48 5.49 12.05 -1.93
C PRO A 48 6.97 12.40 -1.75
N VAL A 49 7.86 11.42 -1.89
CA VAL A 49 9.32 11.56 -1.71
C VAL A 49 10.10 11.50 -3.04
N LEU A 50 11.41 11.72 -2.98
CA LEU A 50 12.28 11.29 -4.08
C LEU A 50 12.47 9.77 -3.96
N GLU A 51 12.45 9.05 -5.07
CA GLU A 51 12.79 7.61 -5.10
C GLU A 51 14.15 7.34 -4.42
N THR A 52 15.18 8.08 -4.81
CA THR A 52 16.53 7.99 -4.20
C THR A 52 16.61 8.34 -2.71
N LEU A 53 15.54 8.90 -2.10
CA LEU A 53 15.49 9.10 -0.65
C LEU A 53 15.22 7.78 0.09
N VAL A 54 14.41 6.89 -0.49
CA VAL A 54 13.92 5.65 0.14
C VAL A 54 14.52 4.38 -0.46
N GLU A 55 15.16 4.48 -1.63
CA GLU A 55 15.77 3.35 -2.35
C GLU A 55 17.17 3.67 -2.91
N GLY A 56 17.68 4.89 -2.69
CA GLY A 56 19.01 5.29 -3.18
C GLY A 56 20.16 4.89 -2.25
N LYS A 57 21.39 5.16 -2.70
CA LYS A 57 22.64 4.83 -1.98
C LYS A 57 22.79 5.48 -0.59
N GLN A 58 22.04 6.55 -0.32
CA GLN A 58 22.06 7.25 0.96
C GLN A 58 20.87 6.91 1.84
N THR A 59 19.96 6.07 1.36
CA THR A 59 18.87 5.54 2.16
C THR A 59 19.47 4.80 3.35
N THR A 60 18.91 5.05 4.51
CA THR A 60 19.17 4.29 5.72
C THR A 60 17.86 3.75 6.24
N PHE A 61 17.94 2.70 7.05
CA PHE A 61 16.79 2.17 7.76
C PHE A 61 16.03 3.26 8.54
N ALA A 62 16.74 4.19 9.18
CA ALA A 62 16.12 5.31 9.89
C ALA A 62 15.30 6.23 8.97
N ILE A 63 15.75 6.45 7.73
CA ILE A 63 15.01 7.24 6.73
C ILE A 63 13.76 6.47 6.30
N GLN A 64 13.88 5.17 6.04
CA GLN A 64 12.74 4.33 5.66
C GLN A 64 11.71 4.27 6.78
N LYS A 65 12.13 3.97 8.01
CA LYS A 65 11.28 4.00 9.20
C LYS A 65 10.51 5.31 9.34
N GLU A 66 11.20 6.45 9.23
CA GLU A 66 10.54 7.76 9.30
C GLU A 66 9.51 7.91 8.17
N CYS A 67 9.85 7.52 6.94
CA CYS A 67 8.93 7.60 5.81
C CYS A 67 7.69 6.71 5.98
N ALA A 68 7.86 5.48 6.49
CA ALA A 68 6.78 4.57 6.84
C ALA A 68 5.88 5.17 7.93
N GLN A 69 6.47 5.71 8.99
CA GLN A 69 5.73 6.32 10.08
C GLN A 69 4.85 7.48 9.61
N GLN A 70 5.36 8.33 8.69
CA GLN A 70 4.58 9.45 8.16
C GLN A 70 3.41 8.99 7.26
N LEU A 71 3.52 7.85 6.57
CA LEU A 71 2.37 7.26 5.85
C LEU A 71 1.29 6.77 6.82
N ILE A 72 1.70 6.10 7.90
CA ILE A 72 0.78 5.62 8.95
C ILE A 72 0.06 6.81 9.60
N TYR A 73 0.77 7.88 9.92
CA TYR A 73 0.15 9.10 10.45
C TYR A 73 -0.80 9.76 9.46
N ALA A 74 -0.44 9.85 8.18
CA ALA A 74 -1.34 10.39 7.16
C ALA A 74 -2.67 9.59 7.06
N ALA A 75 -2.60 8.26 7.08
CA ALA A 75 -3.79 7.41 7.11
C ALA A 75 -4.61 7.60 8.40
N HIS A 76 -3.95 7.74 9.56
CA HIS A 76 -4.63 8.02 10.81
C HIS A 76 -5.35 9.38 10.79
N HIS A 77 -4.70 10.44 10.30
CA HIS A 77 -5.32 11.75 10.21
C HIS A 77 -6.56 11.74 9.30
N LEU A 78 -6.50 11.01 8.18
CA LEU A 78 -7.66 10.77 7.32
C LEU A 78 -8.78 10.02 8.05
N LEU A 79 -8.45 9.00 8.84
CA LEU A 79 -9.43 8.28 9.65
C LEU A 79 -10.14 9.19 10.65
N GLN A 80 -9.41 10.08 11.31
CA GLN A 80 -9.97 11.02 12.28
C GLN A 80 -10.76 12.17 11.63
N ALA A 81 -10.36 12.58 10.42
CA ALA A 81 -11.03 13.65 9.69
C ALA A 81 -12.29 13.20 8.93
N ARG A 82 -12.52 11.88 8.82
CA ARG A 82 -13.65 11.31 8.07
C ARG A 82 -15.01 11.78 8.63
N PRO A 83 -15.84 12.48 7.83
CA PRO A 83 -17.20 12.85 8.22
C PRO A 83 -18.09 11.64 8.51
N GLU A 84 -19.07 11.78 9.40
CA GLU A 84 -20.00 10.70 9.77
C GLU A 84 -20.86 10.21 8.60
N ASP A 85 -21.15 11.08 7.64
CA ASP A 85 -21.96 10.82 6.44
C ASP A 85 -21.14 10.33 5.24
N THR A 86 -19.85 10.04 5.45
CA THR A 86 -18.98 9.50 4.39
C THR A 86 -19.51 8.14 3.92
N ILE A 87 -19.45 7.91 2.61
CA ILE A 87 -19.70 6.59 2.03
C ILE A 87 -18.85 5.51 2.70
N ASN A 88 -19.33 4.27 2.70
CA ASN A 88 -18.55 3.15 3.25
C ASN A 88 -17.21 3.03 2.50
N CYS A 89 -16.12 3.33 3.19
CA CYS A 89 -14.77 3.24 2.66
C CYS A 89 -13.81 2.61 3.68
N ARG A 90 -12.63 2.22 3.21
CA ARG A 90 -11.51 1.76 4.04
C ARG A 90 -10.29 2.62 3.79
N ILE A 91 -9.68 3.12 4.85
CA ILE A 91 -8.47 3.95 4.77
C ILE A 91 -7.28 3.11 5.23
N VAL A 92 -6.29 2.96 4.34
CA VAL A 92 -5.15 2.07 4.53
C VAL A 92 -3.86 2.73 4.04
N ALA A 93 -2.81 2.71 4.85
CA ALA A 93 -1.44 2.95 4.42
C ALA A 93 -0.79 1.62 4.02
N SER A 94 -0.19 1.58 2.83
CA SER A 94 0.57 0.45 2.30
C SER A 94 2.06 0.80 2.31
N ILE A 95 2.85 0.05 3.08
CA ILE A 95 4.31 0.14 3.13
C ILE A 95 4.87 -1.09 2.42
N ILE A 96 5.57 -0.87 1.32
CA ILE A 96 6.11 -1.93 0.48
C ILE A 96 7.62 -2.01 0.70
N THR A 97 8.16 -3.20 0.91
CA THR A 97 9.60 -3.42 1.07
C THR A 97 10.07 -4.54 0.12
N PRO A 98 11.24 -4.43 -0.52
CA PRO A 98 12.16 -3.29 -0.51
C PRO A 98 11.71 -2.09 -1.38
N ASP A 99 10.65 -2.22 -2.18
CA ASP A 99 10.13 -1.17 -3.09
C ASP A 99 9.31 -0.09 -2.37
N MET A 100 9.96 0.64 -1.48
CA MET A 100 9.33 1.64 -0.62
C MET A 100 8.77 2.84 -1.39
N PHE A 101 9.29 3.16 -2.57
CA PHE A 101 8.78 4.22 -3.42
C PHE A 101 7.40 3.87 -3.99
N SER A 102 7.04 2.59 -4.09
CA SER A 102 5.68 2.16 -4.44
C SER A 102 4.66 2.30 -3.32
N SER A 103 5.10 2.56 -2.08
CA SER A 103 4.24 2.78 -0.90
C SER A 103 3.26 3.94 -1.07
N GLU A 104 2.14 3.88 -0.38
CA GLU A 104 1.03 4.83 -0.54
C GLU A 104 0.06 4.84 0.63
N ILE A 105 -0.84 5.83 0.63
CA ILE A 105 -2.11 5.77 1.34
C ILE A 105 -3.23 5.56 0.32
N CYS A 106 -4.25 4.80 0.69
CA CYS A 106 -5.39 4.48 -0.15
C CYS A 106 -6.70 4.63 0.64
N ILE A 107 -7.70 5.23 -0.01
CA ILE A 107 -9.09 5.26 0.42
C ILE A 107 -9.85 4.37 -0.56
N PHE A 108 -10.20 3.16 -0.14
CA PHE A 108 -10.98 2.22 -0.94
C PHE A 108 -12.47 2.50 -0.76
N THR A 109 -13.17 2.81 -1.85
CA THR A 109 -14.63 2.98 -1.87
C THR A 109 -15.35 1.72 -2.36
N ASP A 110 -14.60 0.76 -2.91
CA ASP A 110 -15.06 -0.56 -3.33
C ASP A 110 -14.39 -1.64 -2.48
N MET A 111 -15.20 -2.38 -1.73
CA MET A 111 -14.73 -3.45 -0.84
C MET A 111 -14.08 -4.61 -1.61
N SER A 112 -14.49 -4.87 -2.86
CA SER A 112 -13.84 -5.88 -3.69
C SER A 112 -12.40 -5.46 -4.02
N ARG A 113 -12.15 -4.17 -4.30
CA ARG A 113 -10.82 -3.62 -4.53
C ARG A 113 -9.96 -3.65 -3.28
N TYR A 114 -10.51 -3.25 -2.13
CA TYR A 114 -9.85 -3.37 -0.83
C TYR A 114 -9.40 -4.82 -0.58
N ARG A 115 -10.33 -5.78 -0.64
CA ARG A 115 -10.03 -7.21 -0.46
C ARG A 115 -9.02 -7.76 -1.46
N GLY A 116 -8.97 -7.21 -2.67
CA GLY A 116 -7.96 -7.57 -3.67
C GLY A 116 -6.52 -7.25 -3.23
N HIS A 117 -6.34 -6.29 -2.33
CA HIS A 117 -5.04 -5.90 -1.78
C HIS A 117 -4.73 -6.56 -0.44
N VAL A 118 -5.75 -6.75 0.41
CA VAL A 118 -5.56 -7.20 1.81
C VAL A 118 -6.00 -8.64 2.10
N LEU A 119 -6.16 -9.48 1.07
CA LEU A 119 -6.40 -10.91 1.25
C LEU A 119 -5.36 -11.75 0.47
N PRO A 120 -5.07 -12.97 0.92
CA PRO A 120 -4.21 -13.89 0.19
C PRO A 120 -4.75 -14.24 -1.20
N PHE A 121 -3.84 -14.54 -2.12
CA PHE A 121 -4.19 -15.11 -3.41
C PHE A 121 -3.05 -15.89 -4.04
N ASP A 122 -3.42 -16.78 -4.95
CA ASP A 122 -2.49 -17.61 -5.68
C ASP A 122 -2.88 -17.60 -7.16
N TYR A 123 -2.14 -16.82 -7.96
CA TYR A 123 -2.22 -16.82 -9.42
C TYR A 123 -0.92 -17.37 -10.00
N GLU A 124 -0.98 -17.83 -11.24
CA GLU A 124 0.11 -18.52 -11.94
C GLU A 124 1.44 -17.75 -11.95
N HIS A 125 1.40 -16.43 -12.14
CA HIS A 125 2.59 -15.58 -12.23
C HIS A 125 2.74 -14.58 -11.07
N PHE A 126 1.81 -14.60 -10.10
CA PHE A 126 1.95 -13.78 -8.90
C PHE A 126 1.06 -14.29 -7.78
N CYS A 127 1.60 -14.36 -6.58
CA CYS A 127 0.88 -14.78 -5.40
C CYS A 127 1.14 -13.83 -4.24
N GLN A 128 0.19 -13.81 -3.31
CA GLN A 128 0.25 -13.04 -2.08
C GLN A 128 -0.12 -13.97 -0.93
N THR A 129 0.80 -14.19 0.00
CA THR A 129 0.60 -15.04 1.18
C THR A 129 0.63 -14.19 2.44
N ARG A 130 -0.27 -14.46 3.39
CA ARG A 130 -0.31 -13.72 4.66
C ARG A 130 0.94 -14.05 5.48
N ILE A 131 1.51 -13.02 6.06
CA ILE A 131 2.61 -13.11 7.02
C ILE A 131 2.00 -13.20 8.43
N THR A 132 2.39 -14.22 9.20
CA THR A 132 1.83 -14.45 10.56
C THR A 132 2.89 -14.55 11.65
N ASP A 133 4.17 -14.57 11.29
CA ASP A 133 5.31 -14.84 12.17
C ASP A 133 6.20 -13.62 12.44
N LYS A 134 5.87 -12.46 11.85
CA LYS A 134 6.57 -11.19 12.03
C LYS A 134 5.60 -10.01 12.02
N SER A 135 6.07 -8.86 12.46
CA SER A 135 5.33 -7.59 12.50
C SER A 135 6.30 -6.47 12.13
N LEU A 136 5.97 -5.71 11.09
CA LEU A 136 6.76 -4.55 10.71
C LEU A 136 6.73 -3.50 11.83
N THR A 137 5.62 -3.37 12.55
CA THR A 137 5.52 -2.50 13.73
C THR A 137 6.62 -2.82 14.74
N THR A 138 6.78 -4.10 15.08
CA THR A 138 7.77 -4.54 16.06
C THR A 138 9.18 -4.42 15.51
N ASP A 139 9.41 -4.90 14.30
CA ASP A 139 10.73 -4.94 13.66
C ASP A 139 11.28 -3.54 13.42
N TRP A 140 10.41 -2.60 13.03
CA TRP A 140 10.80 -1.23 12.73
C TRP A 140 10.62 -0.29 13.94
N GLY A 141 9.97 -0.74 15.01
CA GLY A 141 9.56 0.10 16.13
C GLY A 141 8.68 1.26 15.67
N LEU A 142 7.70 0.97 14.81
CA LEU A 142 6.69 1.92 14.37
C LEU A 142 5.60 2.06 15.44
N ILE A 143 4.86 3.15 15.37
CA ILE A 143 3.70 3.40 16.23
C ILE A 143 2.46 3.22 15.37
N VAL A 144 1.59 2.29 15.77
CA VAL A 144 0.25 2.11 15.21
C VAL A 144 -0.74 2.89 16.08
N PRO A 145 -1.35 3.98 15.57
CA PRO A 145 -2.34 4.74 16.32
C PRO A 145 -3.58 3.91 16.65
N ALA A 146 -4.32 4.34 17.69
CA ALA A 146 -5.57 3.68 18.09
C ALA A 146 -6.59 3.66 16.93
N GLY A 147 -7.32 2.54 16.81
CA GLY A 147 -8.30 2.33 15.74
C GLY A 147 -7.69 1.89 14.41
N MET A 148 -6.40 1.58 14.37
CA MET A 148 -5.73 0.98 13.21
C MET A 148 -5.15 -0.37 13.59
N ASN A 149 -5.14 -1.29 12.62
CA ASN A 149 -4.49 -2.59 12.72
C ASN A 149 -3.33 -2.67 11.72
N GLU A 150 -2.54 -3.74 11.85
CA GLU A 150 -1.46 -4.11 10.93
C GLU A 150 -1.77 -5.49 10.30
N VAL A 151 -1.50 -5.63 9.01
CA VAL A 151 -1.43 -6.94 8.35
C VAL A 151 -0.31 -6.96 7.31
N GLY A 152 0.46 -8.05 7.28
CA GLY A 152 1.57 -8.24 6.34
C GLY A 152 1.26 -9.32 5.31
N PHE A 153 1.77 -9.12 4.10
CA PHE A 153 1.77 -10.15 3.06
C PHE A 153 3.11 -10.26 2.37
N HIS A 154 3.53 -11.49 2.07
CA HIS A 154 4.64 -11.75 1.17
C HIS A 154 4.09 -11.87 -0.25
N PHE A 155 4.63 -11.07 -1.15
CA PHE A 155 4.21 -10.98 -2.53
C PHE A 155 5.34 -11.48 -3.44
N VAL A 156 5.00 -12.45 -4.30
CA VAL A 156 5.91 -13.00 -5.31
C VAL A 156 5.32 -12.72 -6.67
N HIS A 157 6.13 -12.23 -7.60
CA HIS A 157 5.77 -12.05 -9.00
C HIS A 157 6.84 -12.65 -9.90
N GLU A 158 6.42 -13.40 -10.93
CA GLU A 158 7.28 -13.95 -11.96
C GLU A 158 7.01 -13.22 -13.28
N ASP A 159 8.07 -12.72 -13.93
CA ASP A 159 7.96 -12.06 -15.23
C ASP A 159 7.93 -13.06 -16.40
N GLU A 160 7.90 -12.54 -17.63
CA GLU A 160 7.83 -13.36 -18.85
C GLU A 160 9.06 -14.24 -19.07
N ASP A 161 10.21 -13.88 -18.50
CA ASP A 161 11.47 -14.61 -18.59
C ASP A 161 11.63 -15.63 -17.44
N GLY A 162 10.65 -15.73 -16.55
CA GLY A 162 10.69 -16.60 -15.37
C GLY A 162 11.47 -16.03 -14.20
N GLN A 163 11.87 -14.75 -14.25
CA GLN A 163 12.54 -14.09 -13.15
C GLN A 163 11.53 -13.75 -12.04
N LYS A 164 11.87 -14.15 -10.82
CA LYS A 164 11.05 -13.89 -9.63
C LYS A 164 11.47 -12.61 -8.92
N PHE A 165 10.47 -11.83 -8.54
CA PHE A 165 10.57 -10.63 -7.74
C PHE A 165 9.74 -10.84 -6.47
N GLU A 166 10.35 -10.54 -5.33
CA GLU A 166 9.73 -10.73 -4.03
C GLU A 166 9.67 -9.39 -3.29
N SER A 167 8.58 -9.19 -2.58
CA SER A 167 8.37 -8.02 -1.73
C SER A 167 7.48 -8.37 -0.55
N GLU A 168 7.47 -7.50 0.45
CA GLU A 168 6.52 -7.54 1.54
C GLU A 168 5.62 -6.32 1.48
N HIS A 169 4.32 -6.55 1.56
CA HIS A 169 3.30 -5.53 1.56
C HIS A 169 2.69 -5.46 2.94
N TRP A 170 2.96 -4.38 3.65
CA TRP A 170 2.48 -4.14 5.01
C TRP A 170 1.39 -3.07 5.00
N TYR A 171 0.20 -3.42 5.46
CA TYR A 171 -0.96 -2.55 5.45
C TYR A 171 -1.33 -2.11 6.86
N PHE A 172 -1.60 -0.82 7.02
CA PHE A 172 -1.94 -0.17 8.29
C PHE A 172 -3.21 0.64 8.16
N GLY A 173 -4.19 0.44 9.03
CA GLY A 173 -5.45 1.20 9.00
C GLY A 173 -6.65 0.34 9.33
N GLU A 174 -7.74 0.55 8.59
CA GLU A 174 -8.93 -0.29 8.68
C GLU A 174 -8.69 -1.60 7.91
N VAL A 175 -7.87 -2.47 8.50
CA VAL A 175 -7.50 -3.78 7.97
C VAL A 175 -7.91 -4.91 8.92
N ASP A 176 -8.31 -6.04 8.35
CA ASP A 176 -8.78 -7.20 9.10
C ASP A 176 -7.60 -8.11 9.53
N GLU A 177 -7.48 -8.35 10.83
CA GLU A 177 -6.39 -9.15 11.42
C GLU A 177 -6.48 -10.64 11.05
N ALA A 178 -7.66 -11.10 10.64
CA ALA A 178 -7.92 -12.46 10.17
C ALA A 178 -8.56 -12.46 8.79
N ASP A 179 -8.35 -13.55 8.04
CA ASP A 179 -9.10 -13.80 6.83
C ASP A 179 -10.56 -14.14 7.21
N ASP A 180 -11.52 -13.36 6.74
CA ASP A 180 -12.95 -13.51 7.05
C ASP A 180 -13.66 -14.52 6.12
N GLY A 181 -12.91 -15.24 5.28
CA GLY A 181 -13.45 -16.18 4.28
C GLY A 181 -14.12 -15.50 3.08
N SER A 182 -13.93 -14.18 2.90
CA SER A 182 -14.49 -13.41 1.79
C SER A 182 -13.61 -13.39 0.52
N GLU A 183 -12.72 -14.36 0.33
CA GLU A 183 -11.79 -14.41 -0.82
C GLU A 183 -12.53 -14.54 -2.18
N LYS A 184 -13.80 -14.92 -2.14
CA LYS A 184 -14.70 -14.96 -3.31
C LYS A 184 -15.22 -13.59 -3.72
N GLU A 185 -15.22 -12.61 -2.81
CA GLU A 185 -15.74 -11.26 -3.02
C GLU A 185 -14.66 -10.24 -3.40
N ARG A 186 -13.39 -10.66 -3.47
CA ARG A 186 -12.30 -9.80 -3.89
C ARG A 186 -12.33 -9.53 -5.40
N TRP A 187 -11.80 -8.38 -5.79
CA TRP A 187 -11.50 -8.09 -7.18
C TRP A 187 -10.43 -9.06 -7.69
N ARG A 188 -10.67 -9.68 -8.84
CA ARG A 188 -9.80 -10.70 -9.43
C ARG A 188 -9.22 -10.21 -10.74
N TYR A 189 -7.92 -10.43 -10.92
CA TYR A 189 -7.30 -10.27 -12.23
C TYR A 189 -7.89 -11.28 -13.21
N LYS A 190 -8.31 -10.81 -14.39
CA LYS A 190 -8.64 -11.70 -15.52
C LYS A 190 -7.33 -12.23 -16.10
N THR A 191 -6.92 -13.42 -15.66
CA THR A 191 -5.79 -14.14 -16.25
C THR A 191 -6.19 -14.72 -17.61
N PHE A 192 -5.22 -14.94 -18.51
CA PHE A 192 -5.48 -15.62 -19.79
C PHE A 192 -6.16 -16.98 -19.58
N LYS A 193 -5.77 -17.71 -18.52
CA LYS A 193 -6.42 -18.96 -18.11
C LYS A 193 -7.90 -18.78 -17.75
N SER A 194 -8.24 -17.75 -16.96
CA SER A 194 -9.64 -17.43 -16.64
C SER A 194 -10.43 -16.99 -17.88
N PHE A 195 -9.82 -16.18 -18.75
CA PHE A 195 -10.43 -15.75 -20.01
C PHE A 195 -10.70 -16.93 -20.95
N ARG A 196 -9.75 -17.88 -21.06
CA ARG A 196 -9.91 -19.09 -21.86
C ARG A 196 -10.99 -20.02 -21.29
N ALA A 197 -11.07 -20.15 -19.97
CA ALA A 197 -12.12 -20.92 -19.30
C ALA A 197 -13.51 -20.30 -19.49
N GLU A 198 -13.62 -18.96 -19.51
CA GLU A 198 -14.87 -18.23 -19.77
C GLU A 198 -15.26 -18.26 -21.25
N ASN A 199 -14.30 -18.41 -22.17
CA ASN A 199 -14.50 -18.35 -23.61
C ASN A 199 -13.99 -19.60 -24.35
N PRO A 200 -14.44 -20.82 -23.98
CA PRO A 200 -13.89 -22.06 -24.55
C PRO A 200 -14.10 -22.16 -26.07
N LYS A 201 -15.13 -21.49 -26.61
CA LYS A 201 -15.46 -21.48 -28.05
C LYS A 201 -14.47 -20.69 -28.92
N LEU A 202 -13.65 -19.82 -28.33
CA LEU A 202 -12.64 -19.04 -29.07
C LEU A 202 -11.30 -19.77 -29.23
N PHE A 203 -11.13 -20.91 -28.57
CA PHE A 203 -9.88 -21.65 -28.48
C PHE A 203 -10.06 -23.15 -28.80
N GLY A 204 -11.18 -23.52 -29.41
CA GLY A 204 -11.51 -24.86 -29.87
C GLY A 204 -11.38 -25.03 -31.38
#